data_AF-A0A6V7I444-F1
#
_entry.id   AF-A0A6V7I444-F1
#
_cell.length_a   1.000
_cell.length_b   1.000
_cell.length_c   1.000
_cell.angle_alpha   90.00
_cell.angle_beta   90.00
_cell.angle_gamma   90.00
#
_symmetry.space_group_name_H-M   'P 1'
#
loop_
_entity.id
_entity.type
_entity.pdbx_description
1 polymer ?
#
loop_
_entity_poly.entity_id
_entity_poly.type
_entity_poly.pdbx_seq_one_letter_code
_entity_poly.pdbx_strand_id
1 'polypeptide(L)' 'ASHMMPSSSSSELNKKAFPEPSCKEFVLRSVIPRPTPASNPQPQRLYCCIKREYIRLAGFYSEDTTFL' A
#
# COMPACT_ATOMS: atom_id res chain seq x y z
N ALA A 1 5.35 53.97 -29.28
CA ALA A 1 6.39 53.01 -28.87
C ALA A 1 5.69 51.77 -28.35
N SER A 2 5.79 50.67 -29.08
CA SER A 2 5.14 49.39 -28.79
C SER A 2 5.72 48.81 -27.50
N HIS A 3 4.90 48.68 -26.45
CA HIS A 3 5.31 48.03 -25.21
C HIS A 3 5.29 46.51 -25.44
N MET A 4 6.46 45.90 -25.61
CA MET A 4 6.62 44.44 -25.66
C MET A 4 6.19 43.85 -24.31
N MET A 5 5.15 43.01 -24.31
CA MET A 5 4.89 42.12 -23.19
C MET A 5 5.98 41.05 -23.15
N PRO A 6 6.58 40.75 -21.99
CA PRO A 6 7.51 39.64 -21.89
C PRO A 6 6.75 38.34 -22.17
N SER A 7 7.25 37.57 -23.13
CA SER A 7 6.83 36.19 -23.35
C SER A 7 7.07 35.42 -22.05
N SER A 8 5.99 35.12 -21.32
CA SER A 8 6.04 34.17 -20.21
C SER A 8 6.46 32.83 -20.79
N SER A 9 7.76 32.52 -20.67
CA SER A 9 8.31 31.22 -20.95
C SER A 9 7.48 30.20 -20.19
N SER A 10 6.92 29.24 -20.92
CA SER A 10 6.11 28.12 -20.45
C SER A 10 6.95 27.14 -19.61
N SER A 11 7.66 27.62 -18.60
CA SER A 11 8.63 26.90 -17.79
C SER A 11 8.31 26.94 -16.30
N GLU A 12 7.04 27.14 -15.95
CA GLU A 12 6.54 27.22 -14.56
C GLU A 12 5.45 26.15 -14.29
N LEU A 13 5.59 24.99 -14.93
CA LEU A 13 4.78 23.79 -14.63
C LEU A 13 5.64 22.61 -14.18
N ASN A 14 6.90 22.84 -13.81
CA ASN A 14 7.69 21.87 -13.07
C ASN A 14 7.37 21.94 -11.55
N LYS A 15 6.08 22.04 -11.23
CA LYS A 15 5.58 21.79 -9.87
C LYS A 15 5.68 20.29 -9.66
N LYS A 16 6.87 19.82 -9.22
CA LYS A 16 7.20 18.45 -8.77
C LYS A 16 5.95 17.58 -8.63
N ALA A 17 5.49 17.02 -9.74
CA ALA A 17 4.36 16.11 -9.71
C ALA A 17 4.86 14.83 -9.04
N PHE A 18 4.06 14.27 -8.13
CA PHE A 18 4.35 12.94 -7.62
C PHE A 18 4.44 11.98 -8.82
N PRO A 19 5.30 10.95 -8.74
CA PRO A 19 5.36 9.95 -9.79
C PRO A 19 3.98 9.32 -9.97
N GLU A 20 3.72 8.84 -11.18
CA GLU A 20 2.50 8.11 -11.48
C GLU A 20 2.29 6.96 -10.47
N PRO A 21 1.04 6.72 -10.04
CA PRO A 21 0.74 5.61 -9.13
C PRO A 21 1.27 4.28 -9.69
N SER A 22 2.17 3.64 -8.94
CA SER A 22 2.88 2.45 -9.44
C SER A 22 2.21 1.11 -9.09
N CYS A 23 1.33 1.09 -8.09
CA CYS A 23 0.64 -0.12 -7.64
C CYS A 23 -0.60 0.19 -6.81
N LYS A 24 -1.41 -0.85 -6.56
CA LYS A 24 -2.52 -0.80 -5.61
C LYS A 24 -2.16 -1.64 -4.38
N GLU A 25 -2.30 -1.04 -3.20
CA GLU A 25 -1.98 -1.67 -1.92
C GLU A 25 -3.24 -1.98 -1.12
N PHE A 26 -3.24 -3.13 -0.44
CA PHE A 26 -4.34 -3.59 0.39
C PHE A 26 -3.81 -4.15 1.71
N VAL A 27 -4.58 -3.94 2.78
CA VAL A 27 -4.41 -4.64 4.05
C VAL A 27 -5.59 -5.59 4.20
N LEU A 28 -5.32 -6.88 4.04
CA LEU A 28 -6.30 -7.94 4.26
C LEU A 28 -6.27 -8.35 5.73
N ARG A 29 -7.45 -8.40 6.37
CA ARG A 29 -7.60 -8.92 7.73
C ARG A 29 -7.88 -10.41 7.63
N SER A 30 -7.02 -11.23 8.23
CA SER A 30 -7.20 -12.67 8.37
C SER A 30 -7.46 -13.02 9.83
N VAL A 31 -8.28 -14.02 10.10
CA VAL A 31 -8.42 -14.59 11.44
C VAL A 31 -7.73 -15.95 11.43
N ILE A 32 -6.76 -16.17 12.32
CA ILE A 32 -6.03 -17.43 12.40
C ILE A 32 -6.64 -18.29 13.52
N PRO A 33 -6.91 -19.58 13.28
CA PRO A 33 -7.42 -20.49 14.30
C PRO A 33 -6.42 -20.63 15.43
N ARG A 34 -6.91 -20.74 16.67
CA ARG A 34 -6.10 -20.96 17.86
C ARG A 34 -6.28 -22.40 18.35
N PRO A 35 -5.28 -23.01 19.00
CA PRO A 35 -5.33 -24.42 19.40
C PRO A 35 -6.51 -24.78 20.31
N THR A 36 -6.91 -23.85 21.19
CA THR A 36 -7.94 -24.12 22.19
C THR A 36 -9.25 -23.38 21.87
N PRO A 37 -10.44 -24.00 22.05
CA PRO A 37 -11.74 -23.35 21.84
C PRO A 37 -11.99 -22.12 22.73
N ALA A 38 -11.29 -22.02 23.87
CA ALA A 38 -11.36 -20.88 24.78
C ALA A 38 -10.51 -19.68 24.31
N SER A 39 -9.64 -19.87 23.33
CA SER A 39 -8.79 -18.79 22.81
C SER A 39 -9.59 -17.81 21.97
N ASN A 40 -9.38 -16.52 22.21
CA ASN A 40 -9.96 -15.49 21.36
C ASN A 40 -9.28 -15.47 19.98
N PRO A 41 -10.05 -15.49 18.87
CA PRO A 41 -9.50 -15.29 17.54
C PRO A 41 -8.81 -13.92 17.44
N GLN A 42 -7.57 -13.90 16.93
CA GLN A 42 -6.82 -12.66 16.77
C GLN A 42 -6.81 -12.22 15.30
N PRO A 43 -7.11 -10.94 15.02
CA PRO A 43 -6.98 -10.39 13.68
C PRO A 43 -5.49 -10.28 13.31
N GLN A 44 -5.12 -10.94 12.22
CA GLN A 44 -3.79 -10.87 11.60
C GLN A 44 -3.87 -10.05 10.31
N ARG A 45 -2.73 -9.49 9.90
CA ARG A 45 -2.64 -8.61 8.73
C ARG A 45 -1.82 -9.26 7.63
N LEU A 46 -2.37 -9.22 6.41
CA LEU A 46 -1.69 -9.57 5.18
C LEU A 46 -1.62 -8.33 4.28
N TYR A 47 -0.42 -7.91 3.97
CA TYR A 47 -0.16 -6.84 3.01
C TYR A 47 -0.15 -7.42 1.60
N CYS A 48 -0.92 -6.81 0.71
CA CYS A 48 -0.98 -7.18 -0.69
C CYS A 48 -0.65 -5.96 -1.56
N CYS A 49 0.29 -6.12 -2.48
CA CYS A 49 0.64 -5.15 -3.49
C CYS A 49 0.41 -5.78 -4.86
N ILE A 50 -0.50 -5.18 -5.65
CA ILE A 50 -0.84 -5.65 -6.99
C ILE A 50 -0.19 -4.71 -8.01
N LYS A 51 0.65 -5.28 -8.87
CA LYS A 51 1.23 -4.64 -10.07
C LYS A 51 0.77 -5.36 -11.32
N ARG A 52 1.08 -4.81 -12.50
CA ARG A 52 0.72 -5.42 -13.78
C ARG A 52 1.40 -6.76 -14.00
N GLU A 53 2.64 -6.88 -13.54
CA GLU A 53 3.52 -8.02 -13.82
C GLU A 53 3.53 -9.05 -12.68
N TYR A 54 3.21 -8.63 -11.45
CA TYR A 54 3.26 -9.51 -10.28
C TYR A 54 2.32 -9.07 -9.16
N ILE A 55 2.07 -10.03 -8.27
CA ILE A 55 1.41 -9.81 -6.99
C ILE A 55 2.44 -10.11 -5.89
N ARG A 56 2.56 -9.20 -4.92
CA ARG A 56 3.39 -9.40 -3.73
C ARG A 56 2.51 -9.49 -2.50
N LEU A 57 2.66 -10.59 -1.76
CA LEU A 57 1.97 -10.85 -0.50
C LEU A 57 3.00 -10.91 0.63
N ALA A 58 2.71 -10.24 1.74
CA ALA A 58 3.53 -10.28 2.96
C ALA A 58 2.62 -10.34 4.18
N GLY A 59 2.61 -11.48 4.86
CA GLY A 59 1.81 -11.70 6.07
C GLY A 59 2.67 -11.67 7.33
N PHE A 60 2.08 -11.23 8.44
CA PHE A 60 2.61 -11.44 9.78
C PHE A 60 1.53 -12.15 10.59
N TYR A 61 1.82 -13.39 11.00
CA TYR A 61 0.86 -14.26 11.67
C TYR A 61 1.47 -14.73 12.99
N SER A 62 0.71 -14.61 14.07
CA SER A 62 1.02 -15.31 15.32
C SER A 62 0.22 -16.60 15.40
N GLU A 63 0.92 -17.71 15.30
CA GLU A 63 0.39 -19.04 15.61
C GLU A 63 0.84 -19.40 17.02
N ASP A 64 -0.08 -19.93 17.82
CA ASP A 64 0.27 -20.59 19.07
C ASP A 64 0.17 -22.08 18.79
N THR A 65 1.23 -22.80 19.10
CA THR A 65 1.33 -24.24 18.83
C THR A 65 1.22 -25.05 20.11
N THR A 66 0.70 -24.49 21.21
CA THR A 66 0.55 -25.27 22.45
C THR A 66 -0.50 -26.36 22.28
N PHE A 67 0.00 -27.58 22.09
CA PHE A 67 -0.68 -28.82 22.44
C PHE A 67 -0.34 -29.11 23.90
N LEU A 68 -1.34 -29.08 24.79
CA LEU A 68 -1.43 -29.82 26.05
C LEU A 68 -2.82 -29.63 26.66
#